data_AF-A0A8X6WHI9-F1
#
_entry.id   AF-A0A8X6WHI9-F1
#
_cell.length_a   1.000
_cell.length_b   1.000
_cell.length_c   1.000
_cell.angle_alpha   90.00
_cell.angle_beta   90.00
_cell.angle_gamma   90.00
#
_symmetry.space_group_name_H-M   'P 1'
#
loop_
_entity.id
_entity.type
_entity.pdbx_description
1 polymer ?
#
loop_
_entity_poly.entity_id
_entity_poly.type
_entity_poly.pdbx_seq_one_letter_code
_entity_poly.pdbx_strand_id
1 'polypeptide(L)'
;MDRLHELLNKYSKCFSNNPGLTNLVEQEIQLVSDQPVRTKPYRMSHRQNEILKNEINRMLKSGIIEVGESDYMFPMILVEVAGKEPRPCIDYRKLNGIIRTEYIFPFRISKNA
;
A
#
# COMPACT_ATOMS: atom_id res chain seq x y z
N MET A 1 -9.87 -21.04 -30.88
CA MET A 1 -9.05 -20.99 -29.65
C MET A 1 -7.81 -20.11 -29.82
N ASP A 2 -7.36 -19.91 -31.06
CA ASP A 2 -6.11 -19.21 -31.38
C ASP A 2 -6.16 -17.71 -31.07
N ARG A 3 -7.27 -17.04 -31.43
CA ARG A 3 -7.48 -15.61 -31.14
C ARG A 3 -7.42 -15.26 -29.65
N LEU A 4 -7.89 -16.17 -28.77
CA LEU A 4 -7.83 -15.95 -27.32
C LEU A 4 -6.39 -16.07 -26.81
N HIS A 5 -5.65 -17.07 -27.27
CA HIS A 5 -4.24 -17.26 -26.90
C HIS A 5 -3.38 -16.09 -27.39
N GLU A 6 -3.60 -15.60 -28.61
CA GLU A 6 -2.92 -14.41 -29.12
C GLU A 6 -3.17 -13.18 -28.24
N LEU A 7 -4.42 -12.99 -27.78
CA LEU A 7 -4.78 -11.85 -26.92
C LEU A 7 -4.12 -11.96 -25.54
N LEU A 8 -4.17 -13.15 -24.92
CA LEU A 8 -3.54 -13.40 -23.62
C LEU A 8 -2.02 -13.23 -23.69
N ASN A 9 -1.39 -13.69 -24.78
CA ASN A 9 0.04 -13.50 -24.99
C ASN A 9 0.39 -12.03 -25.20
N LYS A 10 -0.40 -11.30 -26.02
CA LYS A 10 -0.22 -9.87 -26.27
C LYS A 10 -0.27 -9.03 -25.00
N TYR A 11 -1.19 -9.34 -24.09
CA TYR A 11 -1.37 -8.62 -22.83
C TYR A 11 -0.86 -9.39 -21.61
N SER A 12 0.04 -10.35 -21.81
CA SER A 12 0.59 -11.21 -20.74
C SER A 12 1.13 -10.41 -19.55
N LYS A 13 1.77 -9.27 -19.83
CA LYS A 13 2.29 -8.34 -18.81
C LYS A 13 1.22 -7.74 -17.90
N CYS A 14 -0.04 -7.62 -18.36
CA CYS A 14 -1.16 -7.11 -17.57
C CYS A 14 -1.65 -8.11 -16.51
N PHE A 15 -1.28 -9.39 -16.62
CA PHE A 15 -1.70 -10.46 -15.71
C PHE A 15 -0.59 -10.87 -14.72
N SER A 16 0.38 -9.98 -14.48
CA SER A 16 1.44 -10.20 -13.51
C SER A 16 0.91 -10.14 -12.07
N ASN A 17 1.34 -11.08 -11.23
CA ASN A 17 1.13 -11.02 -9.77
C ASN A 17 2.09 -10.04 -9.08
N ASN A 18 3.12 -9.58 -9.77
CA ASN A 18 4.03 -8.56 -9.27
C ASN A 18 3.50 -7.16 -9.61
N PRO A 19 3.48 -6.23 -8.64
CA PRO A 19 3.14 -4.84 -8.90
C PRO A 19 4.03 -4.24 -10.00
N GLY A 20 3.43 -3.46 -10.89
CA GLY A 20 4.16 -2.64 -11.85
C GLY A 20 4.57 -1.29 -11.25
N LEU A 21 5.43 -0.57 -11.96
CA LEU A 21 5.80 0.81 -11.66
C LEU A 21 5.31 1.71 -12.80
N THR A 22 4.82 2.90 -12.47
CA THR A 22 4.43 3.93 -13.43
C THR A 22 5.05 5.26 -13.02
N ASN A 23 5.47 6.04 -14.01
CA ASN A 23 5.97 7.41 -13.85
C ASN A 23 4.98 8.45 -14.40
N LEU A 24 3.74 8.03 -14.70
CA LEU A 24 2.72 8.92 -15.29
C LEU A 24 2.19 9.93 -14.27
N VAL A 25 2.10 9.55 -13.00
CA VAL A 25 1.56 10.37 -11.90
C VAL A 25 2.32 10.02 -10.63
N GLU A 26 2.67 11.05 -9.87
CA GLU A 26 3.16 10.93 -8.50
C GLU A 26 2.06 11.39 -7.53
N GLN A 27 1.88 10.67 -6.43
CA GLN A 27 0.87 11.00 -5.44
C GLN A 27 1.45 11.92 -4.38
N GLU A 28 1.03 13.19 -4.39
CA GLU A 28 1.35 14.14 -3.33
C GLU A 28 0.32 14.03 -2.20
N ILE A 29 0.79 13.87 -0.95
CA ILE A 29 -0.07 13.85 0.24
C ILE A 29 0.00 15.23 0.89
N GLN A 30 -1.00 16.07 0.63
CA GLN A 30 -1.09 17.39 1.23
C GLN A 30 -1.64 17.33 2.65
N LEU A 31 -0.93 17.96 3.60
CA LEU A 31 -1.32 18.01 5.00
C LEU A 31 -1.98 19.36 5.34
N VAL A 32 -2.86 19.34 6.35
CA VAL A 32 -3.45 20.56 6.94
C VAL A 32 -2.50 21.25 7.90
N SER A 33 -1.48 20.54 8.39
CA SER A 33 -0.51 21.01 9.38
C SER A 33 0.84 20.32 9.17
N ASP A 34 1.92 21.08 9.32
CA ASP A 34 3.31 20.59 9.18
C ASP A 34 3.86 20.02 10.49
N GLN A 35 3.03 19.91 11.54
CA GLN A 35 3.45 19.32 12.81
C GLN A 35 3.64 17.81 12.65
N PRO A 36 4.86 17.26 12.87
CA PRO A 36 5.11 15.85 12.65
C PRO A 36 4.32 14.96 13.61
N VAL A 37 3.76 13.87 13.07
CA VAL A 37 3.02 12.88 13.86
C VAL A 37 3.89 11.65 14.07
N ARG A 38 4.22 11.38 15.34
CA ARG A 38 4.98 10.20 15.75
C ARG A 38 4.14 9.32 16.66
N THR A 39 4.07 8.04 16.34
CA THR A 39 3.31 7.04 17.12
C THR A 39 4.16 5.83 17.40
N LYS A 40 4.18 5.42 18.68
CA LYS A 40 5.01 4.30 19.13
C LYS A 40 4.55 2.99 18.48
N PRO A 41 5.48 2.12 18.04
CA PRO A 41 5.15 0.76 17.61
C PRO A 41 4.39 -0.02 18.69
N TYR A 42 3.45 -0.84 18.26
CA TYR A 42 2.75 -1.75 19.17
C TYR A 42 3.64 -2.92 19.58
N ARG A 43 3.42 -3.44 20.79
CA ARG A 43 4.06 -4.69 21.21
C ARG A 43 3.49 -5.84 20.39
N MET A 44 4.37 -6.64 19.81
CA MET A 44 4.01 -7.79 18.98
C MET A 44 4.78 -9.02 19.47
N SER A 45 4.17 -10.20 19.29
CA SER A 45 4.81 -11.47 19.62
C SER A 45 6.03 -11.74 18.72
N HIS A 46 6.89 -12.66 19.12
CA HIS A 46 8.05 -13.05 18.32
C HIS A 46 7.65 -13.52 16.91
N ARG A 47 6.64 -14.41 16.81
CA ARG A 47 6.07 -14.88 15.55
C ARG A 47 5.62 -13.73 14.65
N GLN A 48 4.89 -12.77 15.20
CA GLN A 48 4.39 -11.62 14.42
C GLN A 48 5.55 -10.76 13.90
N ASN A 49 6.56 -10.52 14.74
CA ASN A 49 7.75 -9.76 14.32
C ASN A 49 8.53 -10.47 13.20
N GLU A 50 8.64 -11.79 13.23
CA GLU A 50 9.28 -12.55 12.14
C GLU A 50 8.51 -12.43 10.82
N ILE A 51 7.18 -12.56 10.86
CA ILE A 51 6.32 -12.39 9.68
C ILE A 51 6.50 -10.99 9.09
N LEU A 52 6.43 -9.96 9.92
CA LEU A 52 6.59 -8.57 9.47
C LEU A 52 7.99 -8.31 8.89
N LYS A 53 9.05 -8.81 9.52
CA LYS A 53 10.42 -8.68 9.00
C LYS A 53 10.58 -9.33 7.63
N ASN A 54 10.02 -10.52 7.44
CA ASN A 54 10.06 -11.21 6.15
C ASN A 54 9.33 -10.42 5.07
N GLU A 55 8.17 -9.84 5.39
CA GLU A 55 7.44 -9.00 4.43
C GLU A 55 8.19 -7.71 4.10
N ILE A 56 8.74 -7.02 5.10
CA ILE A 56 9.55 -5.81 4.88
C ILE A 56 10.72 -6.12 3.94
N ASN A 57 11.44 -7.22 4.18
CA ASN A 57 12.53 -7.65 3.30
C ASN A 57 12.05 -7.99 1.89
N ARG A 58 10.87 -8.59 1.74
CA ARG A 58 10.25 -8.86 0.43
C ARG A 58 9.95 -7.56 -0.31
N MET A 59 9.31 -6.59 0.37
CA MET A 59 8.94 -5.30 -0.21
C MET A 59 10.17 -4.47 -0.60
N LEU A 60 11.23 -4.48 0.22
CA LEU A 60 12.52 -3.86 -0.08
C LEU A 60 13.15 -4.46 -1.35
N LYS A 61 13.19 -5.81 -1.44
CA LYS A 61 13.73 -6.51 -2.62
C LYS A 61 12.93 -6.23 -3.89
N SER A 62 11.61 -6.04 -3.77
CA SER A 62 10.75 -5.68 -4.92
C SER A 62 10.73 -4.19 -5.25
N GLY A 63 11.41 -3.33 -4.47
CA GLY A 63 11.42 -1.89 -4.67
C GLY A 63 10.08 -1.19 -4.38
N ILE A 64 9.21 -1.81 -3.57
CA ILE A 64 7.91 -1.23 -3.17
C ILE A 64 8.13 -0.18 -2.06
N ILE A 65 9.13 -0.41 -1.21
CA ILE A 65 9.54 0.51 -0.14
C ILE A 65 11.05 0.70 -0.19
N GLU A 66 11.53 1.76 0.44
CA GLU A 66 12.94 2.06 0.63
C GLU A 66 13.24 2.40 2.09
N VAL A 67 14.52 2.36 2.45
CA VAL A 67 14.98 2.83 3.76
C VAL A 67 15.11 4.34 3.71
N GLY A 68 14.49 5.03 4.66
CA GLY A 68 14.56 6.48 4.77
C GLY A 68 14.43 6.96 6.21
N GLU A 69 14.77 8.21 6.44
CA GLU A 69 14.61 8.90 7.71
C GLU A 69 13.44 9.88 7.60
N SER A 70 12.53 9.86 8.58
CA SER A 70 11.34 10.72 8.57
C SER A 70 11.02 11.22 9.96
N ASP A 71 10.54 12.46 10.03
CA ASP A 71 9.96 13.01 11.25
C ASP A 71 8.58 12.44 11.56
N TYR A 72 7.96 11.73 10.60
CA TYR A 72 6.70 11.03 10.77
C TYR A 72 6.95 9.55 11.05
N MET A 73 6.17 8.98 11.96
CA MET A 73 6.30 7.55 12.31
C MET A 73 4.94 6.95 12.65
N PHE A 74 4.60 5.88 11.95
CA PHE A 74 3.34 5.14 12.09
C PHE A 74 3.62 3.67 12.39
N PRO A 75 2.83 3.02 13.26
CA PRO A 75 3.11 1.67 13.68
C PRO A 75 2.59 0.70 12.61
N MET A 76 3.37 -0.35 12.36
CA MET A 76 2.90 -1.49 11.57
C MET A 76 2.15 -2.46 12.49
N ILE A 77 1.06 -3.03 11.96
CA ILE A 77 0.25 -4.07 12.59
C ILE A 77 0.15 -5.28 11.67
N LEU A 78 -0.10 -6.46 12.25
CA LEU A 78 -0.38 -7.66 11.49
C LEU A 78 -1.86 -8.00 11.61
N VAL A 79 -2.56 -8.06 10.47
CA VAL A 79 -3.96 -8.47 10.42
C VAL A 79 -4.05 -9.94 10.02
N GLU A 80 -4.52 -10.77 10.93
CA GLU A 80 -4.64 -12.22 10.75
C GLU A 80 -6.12 -12.62 10.64
N VAL A 81 -6.45 -13.39 9.61
CA VAL A 81 -7.80 -13.92 9.37
C VAL A 81 -7.67 -15.39 9.03
N ALA A 82 -8.53 -16.25 9.59
CA ALA A 82 -8.49 -17.68 9.34
C ALA A 82 -8.60 -17.99 7.84
N GLY A 83 -7.73 -18.88 7.35
CA GLY A 83 -7.68 -19.29 5.94
C GLY A 83 -7.14 -18.23 4.97
N LYS A 84 -6.58 -17.12 5.47
CA LYS A 84 -5.95 -16.08 4.65
C LYS A 84 -4.52 -15.84 5.12
N GLU A 85 -3.69 -15.44 4.18
CA GLU A 85 -2.34 -15.00 4.51
C GLU A 85 -2.39 -13.77 5.44
N PRO A 86 -1.51 -13.71 6.46
CA PRO A 86 -1.37 -12.53 7.30
C PRO A 86 -1.05 -11.29 6.46
N ARG A 87 -1.70 -10.17 6.77
CA ARG A 87 -1.51 -8.91 6.03
C ARG A 87 -0.84 -7.87 6.91
N PRO A 88 0.40 -7.50 6.61
CA PRO A 88 1.04 -6.33 7.23
C PRO A 88 0.31 -5.06 6.79
N CYS A 89 -0.03 -4.21 7.76
CA CYS A 89 -0.76 -2.96 7.53
C CYS A 89 -0.11 -1.85 8.34
N ILE A 90 -0.07 -0.64 7.81
CA ILE A 90 0.40 0.54 8.56
C ILE A 90 -0.84 1.27 9.10
N ASP A 91 -0.85 1.58 10.40
CA ASP A 91 -1.94 2.33 11.01
C ASP A 91 -1.79 3.83 10.74
N TYR A 92 -2.33 4.26 9.61
CA TYR A 92 -2.35 5.66 9.18
C TYR A 92 -3.51 6.48 9.76
N ARG A 93 -4.27 6.00 10.75
CA ARG A 93 -5.46 6.73 11.26
C ARG A 93 -5.12 8.15 11.70
N LYS A 94 -3.98 8.36 12.36
CA LYS A 94 -3.54 9.71 12.76
C LYS A 94 -3.08 10.57 11.59
N LEU A 95 -2.43 9.96 10.59
CA LEU A 95 -2.04 10.66 9.35
C LEU A 95 -3.30 11.10 8.59
N ASN A 96 -4.25 10.20 8.39
CA ASN A 96 -5.50 10.48 7.67
C ASN A 96 -6.31 11.61 8.30
N GLY A 97 -6.21 11.81 9.62
CA GLY A 97 -6.86 12.93 10.31
C GLY A 97 -6.26 14.31 10.00
N ILE A 98 -5.06 14.36 9.41
CA ILE A 98 -4.37 15.60 9.03
C ILE A 98 -4.13 15.74 7.52
N ILE A 99 -4.65 14.82 6.70
CA ILE A 99 -4.60 14.95 5.23
C ILE A 99 -5.69 15.92 4.78
N ARG A 100 -5.39 16.80 3.82
CA ARG A 100 -6.39 17.64 3.14
C ARG A 100 -7.28 16.77 2.25
N THR A 101 -8.58 16.72 2.57
CA THR A 101 -9.58 15.90 1.86
C THR A 101 -10.10 16.53 0.56
N GLU A 102 -9.49 17.62 0.08
CA GLU A 102 -10.02 18.39 -1.07
C GLU A 102 -9.90 17.63 -2.41
N TYR A 103 -9.20 16.49 -2.43
CA TYR A 103 -9.11 15.60 -3.60
C TYR A 103 -10.33 14.68 -3.73
N ILE A 104 -11.52 15.25 -3.86
CA ILE A 104 -12.68 14.52 -4.38
C ILE A 104 -12.51 14.49 -5.89
N PHE A 105 -11.99 13.38 -6.43
CA PHE A 105 -12.06 13.16 -7.87
C PHE A 105 -13.54 13.12 -8.27
N PRO A 106 -14.03 14.02 -9.13
CA PRO A 106 -15.44 14.10 -9.45
C PRO A 106 -15.80 12.94 -10.39
N PHE A 107 -15.98 11.75 -9.82
CA PHE A 107 -16.51 10.62 -10.56
C PHE A 107 -17.97 10.91 -10.91
N ARG A 108 -18.26 11.05 -12.20
CA ARG A 108 -19.63 11.10 -12.69
C ARG A 108 -20.20 9.68 -12.63
N ILE A 109 -20.96 9.36 -11.58
CA ILE A 109 -21.72 8.12 -11.52
C ILE A 109 -22.79 8.21 -12.62
N SER A 110 -22.60 7.50 -13.73
CA SER A 110 -23.66 7.30 -14.72
C SER A 110 -24.76 6.49 -14.07
N LYS A 111 -25.88 7.14 -13.71
CA LYS A 111 -27.12 6.47 -13.31
C LYS A 111 -27.77 5.86 -14.55
N ASN A 112 -27.20 4.79 -15.10
CA ASN A 112 -27.82 3.90 -16.07
C ASN A 112 -27.15 2.54 -15.92
N ALA A 113 -27.67 1.75 -14.99
CA ALA A 113 -27.51 0.31 -14.88
C ALA A 113 -28.88 -0.28 -14.57
#